data_AF-A0A927LLR1-F1
#
_entry.id   AF-A0A927LLR1-F1
#
_cell.length_a   1.000
_cell.length_b   1.000
_cell.length_c   1.000
_cell.angle_alpha   90.00
_cell.angle_beta   90.00
_cell.angle_gamma   90.00
#
_symmetry.space_group_name_H-M   'P 1'
#
loop_
_entity.id
_entity.type
_entity.pdbx_description
1 polymer ?
#
loop_
_entity_poly.entity_id
_entity_poly.type
_entity_poly.pdbx_seq_one_letter_code
_entity_poly.pdbx_strand_id
1 'polypeptide(L)'
;MKWSKEISDKLEESKVGIICLTRENLNAPWILFEAGAISKSSDSYVCTFLTDISSPSEITGPLSSFQHTKFSKEELLKLCKTINNRIKENKGGKSLNEKSLEEVFDIFFPKLETKINEILSLNESEVDTLPHLRTDRDLLEELVENQRLLKEKLNDVWTNKEVNEIITQYVNKFVESKNVSDSYIVDEPYITEFCEKLSNNPLVRKLFAKREDLIKFLEDKYGLPF
;
A
#
# COMPACT_ATOMS: atom_id res chain seq x y z
N MET A 1 2.06 -31.17 24.57
CA MET A 1 1.23 -31.04 23.35
C MET A 1 -0.25 -30.72 23.58
N LYS A 2 -0.85 -30.92 24.77
CA LYS A 2 -2.28 -30.56 24.99
C LYS A 2 -2.54 -29.05 25.13
N TRP A 3 -1.59 -28.30 25.69
CA TRP A 3 -1.71 -26.86 25.90
C TRP A 3 -1.73 -26.05 24.59
N SER A 4 -0.90 -26.42 23.61
CA SER A 4 -0.87 -25.75 22.30
C SER A 4 -2.18 -25.92 21.52
N LYS A 5 -2.83 -27.08 21.64
CA LYS A 5 -4.12 -27.33 20.98
C LYS A 5 -5.25 -26.50 21.61
N GLU A 6 -5.32 -26.46 22.93
CA GLU A 6 -6.34 -25.68 23.64
C GLU A 6 -6.21 -24.16 23.38
N ILE A 7 -4.97 -23.66 23.25
CA ILE A 7 -4.72 -22.28 22.84
C ILE A 7 -5.12 -22.06 21.38
N SER A 8 -4.74 -22.95 20.46
CA SER A 8 -5.15 -22.84 19.05
C SER A 8 -6.66 -22.84 18.89
N ASP A 9 -7.38 -23.72 19.59
CA ASP A 9 -8.83 -23.83 19.54
C ASP A 9 -9.48 -22.51 20.05
N LYS A 10 -8.98 -21.93 21.16
CA LYS A 10 -9.46 -20.64 21.67
C LYS A 10 -9.13 -19.46 20.77
N LEU A 11 -7.97 -19.47 20.12
CA LEU A 11 -7.56 -18.43 19.19
C LEU A 11 -8.40 -18.47 17.91
N GLU A 12 -8.75 -19.66 17.43
CA GLU A 12 -9.60 -19.86 16.25
C GLU A 12 -11.07 -19.45 16.51
N GLU A 13 -11.55 -19.64 17.74
CA GLU A 13 -12.86 -19.14 18.18
C GLU A 13 -12.88 -17.62 18.44
N SER A 14 -11.71 -16.99 18.63
CA SER A 14 -11.60 -15.58 18.96
C SER A 14 -11.84 -14.69 17.73
N LYS A 15 -12.82 -13.78 17.85
CA LYS A 15 -13.16 -12.82 16.77
C LYS A 15 -12.33 -11.54 16.81
N VAL A 16 -11.72 -11.22 17.94
CA VAL A 16 -10.84 -10.08 18.09
C VAL A 16 -9.59 -10.52 18.85
N GLY A 17 -8.42 -10.21 18.29
CA GLY A 17 -7.12 -10.36 18.93
C GLY A 17 -6.46 -9.01 19.12
N ILE A 18 -5.92 -8.76 20.31
CA ILE A 18 -5.06 -7.62 20.59
C ILE A 18 -3.68 -8.18 20.91
N ILE A 19 -2.70 -7.88 20.07
CA ILE A 19 -1.33 -8.34 20.22
C ILE A 19 -0.49 -7.17 20.72
N CYS A 20 -0.06 -7.20 21.98
CA CYS A 20 0.83 -6.19 22.53
C CYS A 20 2.26 -6.43 22.03
N LEU A 21 2.73 -5.58 21.11
CA LEU A 21 4.08 -5.65 20.56
C LEU A 21 5.02 -4.75 21.36
N THR A 22 6.17 -5.33 21.67
CA THR A 22 7.34 -4.69 22.25
C THR A 22 8.56 -4.92 21.34
N ARG A 23 9.64 -4.15 21.49
CA ARG A 23 10.91 -4.40 20.78
C ARG A 23 11.46 -5.80 21.07
N GLU A 24 11.27 -6.28 22.30
CA GLU A 24 11.76 -7.58 22.74
C GLU A 24 10.99 -8.74 22.12
N ASN A 25 9.68 -8.58 21.93
CA ASN A 25 8.81 -9.65 21.48
C ASN A 25 8.52 -9.61 19.97
N LEU A 26 8.90 -8.56 19.24
CA LEU A 26 8.56 -8.41 17.83
C LEU A 26 9.01 -9.58 16.95
N ASN A 27 10.20 -10.13 17.23
CA ASN A 27 10.79 -11.24 16.49
C ASN A 27 10.43 -12.62 17.06
N ALA A 28 9.53 -12.66 18.04
CA ALA A 28 9.12 -13.89 18.67
C ALA A 28 8.31 -14.79 17.72
N PRO A 29 8.78 -16.02 17.41
CA PRO A 29 8.08 -16.90 16.46
C PRO A 29 6.67 -17.29 16.90
N TRP A 30 6.40 -17.30 18.21
CA TRP A 30 5.07 -17.63 18.73
C TRP A 30 4.04 -16.54 18.45
N ILE A 31 4.43 -15.25 18.38
CA ILE A 31 3.50 -14.16 18.04
C ILE A 31 2.99 -14.31 16.62
N LEU A 32 3.85 -14.70 15.68
CA LEU A 32 3.45 -14.98 14.30
C LEU A 32 2.47 -16.16 14.22
N PHE A 33 2.68 -17.18 15.04
CA PHE A 33 1.78 -18.33 15.12
C PHE A 33 0.40 -17.94 15.67
N GLU A 34 0.36 -17.18 16.77
CA GLU A 34 -0.90 -16.74 17.38
C GLU A 34 -1.66 -15.75 16.49
N ALA A 35 -0.96 -14.79 15.90
CA ALA A 35 -1.52 -13.84 14.95
C ALA A 35 -2.14 -14.56 13.74
N GLY A 36 -1.42 -15.55 13.19
CA GLY A 36 -1.88 -16.37 12.08
C GLY A 36 -3.08 -17.26 12.42
N ALA A 37 -3.13 -17.80 13.64
CA ALA A 37 -4.25 -18.60 14.11
C ALA A 37 -5.54 -17.78 14.21
N ILE A 38 -5.46 -16.56 14.76
CA ILE A 38 -6.61 -15.66 14.84
C ILE A 38 -7.02 -15.20 13.44
N SER A 39 -6.06 -14.75 12.61
CA SER A 39 -6.34 -14.19 11.28
C SER A 39 -6.88 -15.18 10.25
N LYS A 40 -6.96 -16.47 10.60
CA LYS A 40 -7.47 -17.54 9.73
C LYS A 40 -8.95 -17.37 9.42
N SER A 41 -9.73 -16.80 10.32
CA SER A 41 -11.15 -16.51 10.08
C SER A 41 -11.28 -15.16 9.36
N SER A 42 -12.03 -15.10 8.26
CA SER A 42 -12.33 -13.85 7.53
C SER A 42 -13.03 -12.79 8.40
N ASP A 43 -13.68 -13.24 9.47
CA ASP A 43 -14.41 -12.37 10.40
C ASP A 43 -13.59 -11.99 11.64
N SER A 44 -12.33 -12.44 11.72
CA SER A 44 -11.43 -12.10 12.81
C SER A 44 -10.80 -10.72 12.60
N TYR A 45 -10.55 -10.02 13.70
CA TYR A 45 -9.85 -8.74 13.69
C TYR A 45 -8.64 -8.80 14.61
N VAL A 46 -7.45 -8.76 14.02
CA VAL A 46 -6.19 -8.68 14.75
C VAL A 46 -5.69 -7.25 14.69
N CYS A 47 -5.46 -6.66 15.85
CA CYS A 47 -4.78 -5.39 15.99
C CYS A 47 -3.51 -5.58 16.81
N THR A 48 -2.49 -4.82 16.46
CA THR A 48 -1.24 -4.80 17.21
C THR A 48 -1.16 -3.51 18.01
N PHE A 49 -0.95 -3.63 19.30
CA PHE A 49 -0.81 -2.51 20.21
C PHE A 49 0.67 -2.23 20.44
N LEU A 50 1.14 -1.09 19.96
CA LEU A 50 2.54 -0.73 19.97
C LEU A 50 2.86 0.02 21.27
N THR A 51 3.72 -0.57 22.09
CA THR A 51 4.04 -0.04 23.42
C THR A 51 5.37 0.75 23.43
N ASP A 52 6.43 0.20 22.86
CA ASP A 52 7.80 0.78 22.82
C ASP A 52 8.37 0.91 21.38
N ILE A 53 7.50 0.75 20.37
CA ILE A 53 7.83 0.84 18.95
C ILE A 53 7.40 2.22 18.44
N SER A 54 8.36 3.03 17.99
CA SER A 54 8.14 4.44 17.66
C SER A 54 7.40 4.62 16.32
N SER A 55 7.68 3.75 15.35
CA SER A 55 7.02 3.77 14.04
C SER A 55 6.47 2.40 13.65
N PRO A 56 5.22 2.31 13.14
CA PRO A 56 4.68 1.10 12.53
C PRO A 56 5.52 0.61 11.35
N SER A 57 6.28 1.49 10.71
CA SER A 57 7.23 1.16 9.64
C SER A 57 8.38 0.27 10.11
N GLU A 58 8.66 0.20 11.41
CA GLU A 58 9.68 -0.69 11.98
C GLU A 58 9.20 -2.15 12.02
N ILE A 59 7.90 -2.40 11.86
CA ILE A 59 7.32 -3.74 11.88
C ILE A 59 7.46 -4.37 10.50
N THR A 60 8.11 -5.53 10.45
CA THR A 60 8.39 -6.25 9.20
C THR A 60 7.68 -7.59 9.13
N GLY A 61 7.58 -8.16 7.93
CA GLY A 61 7.04 -9.50 7.72
C GLY A 61 5.51 -9.56 7.89
N PRO A 62 4.94 -10.74 8.23
CA PRO A 62 3.48 -10.94 8.27
C PRO A 62 2.74 -9.99 9.23
N LEU A 63 3.43 -9.48 10.25
CA LEU A 63 2.84 -8.56 11.22
C LEU A 63 2.55 -7.17 10.62
N SER A 64 3.28 -6.76 9.58
CA SER A 64 3.09 -5.46 8.93
C SER A 64 1.77 -5.36 8.14
N SER A 65 1.11 -6.49 7.88
CA SER A 65 -0.20 -6.54 7.23
C SER A 65 -1.37 -6.30 8.19
N PHE A 66 -1.13 -6.29 9.51
CA PHE A 66 -2.18 -6.06 10.51
C PHE A 66 -2.37 -4.58 10.81
N GLN A 67 -3.54 -4.22 11.35
CA GLN A 67 -3.78 -2.86 11.81
C GLN A 67 -2.92 -2.59 13.05
N HIS A 68 -2.02 -1.61 12.92
CA HIS A 68 -1.26 -1.08 14.04
C HIS A 68 -2.08 -0.02 14.80
N THR A 69 -2.04 -0.11 16.12
CA THR A 69 -2.65 0.82 17.06
C THR A 69 -1.54 1.34 17.98
N LYS A 70 -1.19 2.60 17.79
CA LYS A 70 -0.30 3.34 18.66
C LYS A 70 -0.99 3.61 19.99
N PHE A 71 -0.19 3.78 21.03
CA PHE A 71 -0.68 4.26 22.31
C PHE A 71 -1.07 5.75 22.21
N SER A 72 -2.30 5.99 21.79
CA SER A 72 -2.94 7.31 21.81
C SER A 72 -4.41 7.18 22.16
N LYS A 73 -4.99 8.21 22.76
CA LYS A 73 -6.41 8.24 23.13
C LYS A 73 -7.32 7.98 21.91
N GLU A 74 -7.00 8.62 20.80
CA GLU A 74 -7.78 8.55 19.56
C GLU A 74 -7.73 7.15 18.93
N GLU A 75 -6.55 6.54 18.88
CA GLU A 75 -6.39 5.21 18.29
C GLU A 75 -6.99 4.11 19.19
N LEU A 76 -6.86 4.24 20.51
CA LEU A 76 -7.50 3.34 21.46
C LEU A 76 -9.02 3.45 21.42
N LEU A 77 -9.57 4.66 21.28
CA LEU A 77 -11.01 4.84 21.09
C LEU A 77 -11.48 4.18 19.79
N LYS A 78 -10.73 4.35 18.70
CA LYS A 78 -11.01 3.68 17.41
C LYS A 78 -10.99 2.17 17.56
N LEU A 79 -10.02 1.62 18.30
CA LEU A 79 -9.96 0.19 18.61
C LEU A 79 -11.22 -0.26 19.37
N CYS A 80 -11.61 0.44 20.44
CA CYS A 80 -12.82 0.14 21.20
C CYS A 80 -14.08 0.18 20.32
N LYS A 81 -14.20 1.15 19.41
CA LYS A 81 -15.31 1.23 18.46
C LYS A 81 -15.32 0.04 17.50
N THR A 82 -14.17 -0.35 16.96
CA THR A 82 -14.05 -1.54 16.10
C THR A 82 -14.50 -2.79 16.85
N ILE A 83 -14.05 -2.99 18.08
CA ILE A 83 -14.45 -4.13 18.92
C ILE A 83 -15.96 -4.13 19.14
N ASN A 84 -16.54 -2.99 19.51
CA ASN A 84 -17.97 -2.86 19.77
C ASN A 84 -18.82 -3.15 18.51
N ASN A 85 -18.36 -2.70 17.34
CA ASN A 85 -19.03 -2.99 16.06
C ASN A 85 -19.01 -4.48 15.71
N ARG A 86 -17.88 -5.18 15.96
CA ARG A 86 -17.79 -6.63 15.76
C ARG A 86 -18.72 -7.41 16.70
N ILE A 87 -18.89 -6.94 17.93
CA ILE A 87 -19.84 -7.53 18.88
C ILE A 87 -21.29 -7.33 18.40
N LYS A 88 -21.59 -6.19 17.76
CA LYS A 88 -22.91 -5.90 17.18
C LYS A 88 -23.25 -6.80 15.98
N GLU A 89 -22.26 -7.10 15.14
CA GLU A 89 -22.41 -7.99 13.98
C GLU A 89 -22.69 -9.44 14.41
N ASN A 90 -22.12 -9.87 15.54
CA ASN A 90 -22.45 -11.16 16.15
C ASN A 90 -23.82 -11.11 16.83
N LYS A 91 -24.77 -11.92 16.34
CA LYS A 91 -26.19 -11.98 16.74
C LYS A 91 -26.48 -12.36 18.21
N GLY A 92 -25.49 -12.30 19.11
CA GLY A 92 -25.61 -12.63 20.54
C GLY A 92 -24.95 -11.62 21.50
N GLY A 93 -24.32 -10.55 21.02
CA GLY A 93 -23.61 -9.58 21.85
C GLY A 93 -24.45 -8.36 22.24
N LYS A 94 -24.39 -7.93 23.51
CA LYS A 94 -24.91 -6.62 23.93
C LYS A 94 -23.90 -5.53 23.58
N SER A 95 -23.88 -5.08 22.32
CA SER A 95 -23.08 -3.93 21.91
C SER A 95 -23.59 -2.65 22.58
N LEU A 96 -22.67 -1.78 23.00
CA LEU A 96 -23.02 -0.46 23.52
C LEU A 96 -23.41 0.48 22.37
N ASN A 97 -24.27 1.46 22.65
CA ASN A 97 -24.43 2.57 21.73
C ASN A 97 -23.13 3.42 21.73
N GLU A 98 -22.87 4.13 20.64
CA GLU A 98 -21.59 4.80 20.44
C GLU A 98 -21.32 5.92 21.46
N LYS A 99 -22.36 6.66 21.86
CA LYS A 99 -22.24 7.71 22.89
C LYS A 99 -21.87 7.15 24.26
N SER A 100 -22.54 6.08 24.68
CA SER A 100 -22.25 5.41 25.96
C SER A 100 -20.88 4.76 25.95
N LEU A 101 -20.39 4.27 24.80
CA LEU A 101 -19.03 3.76 24.68
C LEU A 101 -18.00 4.90 24.89
N GLU A 102 -18.20 6.05 24.25
CA GLU A 102 -17.35 7.23 24.39
C GLU A 102 -17.32 7.74 25.83
N GLU A 103 -18.49 7.87 26.48
CA GLU A 103 -18.60 8.31 27.88
C GLU A 103 -17.86 7.36 28.83
N VAL A 104 -18.05 6.05 28.66
CA VAL A 104 -17.34 5.04 29.48
C VAL A 104 -15.84 5.11 29.21
N PHE A 105 -15.43 5.22 27.94
CA PHE A 105 -14.02 5.32 27.58
C PHE A 105 -13.37 6.55 28.21
N ASP A 106 -14.00 7.72 28.15
CA ASP A 106 -13.46 8.96 28.73
C ASP A 106 -13.29 8.88 30.25
N ILE A 107 -14.15 8.14 30.95
CA ILE A 107 -14.04 7.92 32.40
C ILE A 107 -12.86 7.00 32.74
N PHE A 108 -12.64 5.94 31.96
CA PHE A 108 -11.62 4.93 32.26
C PHE A 108 -10.25 5.20 31.64
N PHE A 109 -10.20 5.99 30.56
CA PHE A 109 -8.97 6.28 29.83
C PHE A 109 -7.86 6.86 30.72
N PRO A 110 -8.08 7.84 31.61
CA PRO A 110 -7.01 8.39 32.45
C PRO A 110 -6.35 7.33 33.35
N LYS A 111 -7.14 6.36 33.84
CA LYS A 111 -6.61 5.25 34.67
C LYS A 111 -5.81 4.26 33.84
N LEU A 112 -6.26 3.97 32.61
CA LEU A 112 -5.55 3.13 31.68
C LEU A 112 -4.23 3.77 31.27
N GLU A 113 -4.27 5.06 30.92
CA GLU A 113 -3.11 5.85 30.52
C GLU A 113 -2.04 5.88 31.61
N THR A 114 -2.44 6.15 32.86
CA THR A 114 -1.52 6.15 34.00
C THR A 114 -0.80 4.80 34.13
N LYS A 115 -1.54 3.69 34.11
CA LYS A 115 -0.96 2.35 34.25
C LYS A 115 -0.04 1.97 33.09
N ILE A 116 -0.40 2.34 31.87
CA ILE A 116 0.46 2.07 30.70
C ILE A 116 1.73 2.90 30.79
N ASN A 117 1.65 4.18 31.15
CA ASN A 117 2.82 5.03 31.35
C ASN A 117 3.72 4.55 32.49
N GLU A 118 3.15 4.01 33.58
CA GLU A 118 3.91 3.33 34.63
C GLU A 118 4.70 2.13 34.08
N ILE A 119 4.08 1.30 33.24
CA ILE A 119 4.75 0.15 32.61
C ILE A 119 5.85 0.60 31.64
N LEU A 120 5.58 1.63 30.83
CA LEU A 120 6.54 2.16 29.86
C LEU A 120 7.75 2.79 30.55
N SER A 121 7.54 3.58 31.61
CA SER A 121 8.62 4.20 32.38
C SER A 121 9.51 3.19 33.11
N LEU A 122 8.97 2.03 33.51
CA LEU A 122 9.78 0.93 34.05
C LEU A 122 10.72 0.33 33.01
N ASN A 123 10.30 0.30 31.75
CA ASN A 123 11.06 -0.29 30.65
C ASN A 123 12.05 0.68 30.00
N GLU A 124 11.89 2.01 30.15
CA GLU A 124 12.82 3.01 29.59
C GLU A 124 14.28 2.81 30.01
N SER A 125 14.52 2.20 31.17
CA SER A 125 15.88 1.90 31.66
C SER A 125 16.61 0.82 30.85
N GLU A 126 15.90 0.00 30.05
CA GLU A 126 16.46 -1.07 29.20
C GLU A 126 16.46 -0.69 27.70
N VAL A 127 15.61 0.25 27.29
CA VAL A 127 15.38 0.64 25.87
C VAL A 127 16.62 1.24 25.19
N ASP A 128 17.48 1.96 25.92
CA ASP A 128 18.69 2.58 25.37
C ASP A 128 19.81 1.56 25.04
N THR A 129 19.68 0.32 25.50
CA THR A 129 20.63 -0.78 25.21
C THR A 129 20.15 -1.73 24.12
N LEU A 130 18.88 -1.62 23.70
CA LEU A 130 18.29 -2.48 22.69
C LEU A 130 18.67 -1.97 21.29
N PRO A 131 19.19 -2.86 20.40
CA PRO A 131 19.57 -2.47 19.05
C PRO A 131 18.36 -1.91 18.27
N HIS A 132 18.61 -0.92 17.41
CA HIS A 132 17.60 -0.41 16.48
C HIS A 132 16.99 -1.57 15.67
N LEU A 133 15.66 -1.62 15.60
CA LEU A 133 14.89 -2.70 14.98
C LEU A 133 15.23 -2.92 13.49
N ARG A 134 15.65 -1.85 12.80
CA ARG A 134 16.11 -1.87 11.42
C ARG A 134 17.50 -1.27 11.36
N THR A 135 18.38 -1.93 10.62
CA THR A 135 19.70 -1.36 10.36
C THR A 135 19.57 -0.24 9.31
N ASP A 136 20.49 0.72 9.34
CA ASP A 136 20.58 1.74 8.27
C ASP A 136 20.67 1.10 6.88
N ARG A 137 21.28 -0.08 6.79
CA ARG A 137 21.37 -0.85 5.54
C ARG A 137 20.00 -1.30 5.03
N ASP A 138 19.15 -1.81 5.91
CA ASP A 138 17.80 -2.27 5.54
C ASP A 138 16.96 -1.10 5.03
N LEU A 139 17.06 0.06 5.68
CA LEU A 139 16.37 1.28 5.25
C LEU A 139 16.86 1.77 3.88
N LEU A 140 18.17 1.69 3.63
CA LEU A 140 18.76 2.05 2.34
C LEU A 140 18.35 1.08 1.24
N GLU A 141 18.31 -0.23 1.50
CA GLU A 141 17.85 -1.23 0.54
C GLU A 141 16.37 -1.04 0.18
N GLU A 142 15.51 -0.79 1.18
CA GLU A 142 14.09 -0.48 0.94
C GLU A 142 13.91 0.81 0.13
N LEU A 143 14.69 1.85 0.40
CA LEU A 143 14.66 3.09 -0.37
C LEU A 143 15.03 2.83 -1.84
N VAL A 144 16.08 2.03 -2.09
CA VAL A 144 16.53 1.66 -3.43
C VAL A 144 15.43 0.89 -4.17
N GLU A 145 14.76 -0.04 -3.50
CA GLU A 145 13.68 -0.83 -4.12
C GLU A 145 12.46 0.05 -4.44
N ASN A 146 12.08 0.95 -3.53
CA ASN A 146 11.02 1.93 -3.78
C ASN A 146 11.34 2.83 -4.99
N GLN A 147 12.60 3.25 -5.15
CA GLN A 147 13.01 3.99 -6.34
C GLN A 147 12.91 3.15 -7.63
N ARG A 148 13.24 1.86 -7.56
CA ARG A 148 13.14 0.95 -8.70
C ARG A 148 11.69 0.77 -9.14
N LEU A 149 10.79 0.52 -8.18
CA LEU A 149 9.34 0.40 -8.44
C LEU A 149 8.75 1.69 -9.00
N LEU A 150 9.19 2.86 -8.51
CA LEU A 150 8.75 4.14 -9.04
C LEU A 150 9.22 4.34 -10.50
N LYS A 151 10.46 3.96 -10.82
CA LYS A 151 10.97 3.98 -12.21
C LYS A 151 10.20 3.05 -13.12
N GLU A 152 9.86 1.85 -12.65
CA GLU A 152 9.07 0.89 -13.41
C GLU A 152 7.67 1.43 -13.70
N LYS A 153 6.97 1.97 -12.68
CA LYS A 153 5.68 2.65 -12.87
C LYS A 153 5.76 3.83 -13.83
N LEU A 154 6.81 4.65 -13.74
CA LEU A 154 7.02 5.78 -14.66
C LEU A 154 7.27 5.31 -16.11
N ASN A 155 7.85 4.13 -16.30
CA ASN A 155 8.02 3.53 -17.63
C ASN A 155 6.70 2.93 -18.15
N ASP A 156 5.87 2.34 -17.28
CA ASP A 156 4.57 1.77 -17.66
C ASP A 156 3.50 2.82 -18.02
N VAL A 157 3.62 4.04 -17.48
CA VAL A 157 2.77 5.21 -17.80
C VAL A 157 2.92 5.68 -19.26
N TRP A 158 3.83 5.08 -20.05
CA TRP A 158 3.91 5.30 -21.50
C TRP A 158 3.55 4.04 -22.26
N THR A 159 2.46 3.37 -21.88
CA THR A 159 2.04 2.14 -22.53
C THR A 159 1.72 2.41 -24.01
N ASN A 160 2.07 1.47 -24.88
CA ASN A 160 1.81 1.53 -26.34
C ASN A 160 0.38 1.97 -26.70
N LYS A 161 -0.60 1.77 -25.81
CA LYS A 161 -2.00 2.19 -25.97
C LYS A 161 -2.19 3.71 -25.95
N GLU A 162 -1.60 4.42 -25.01
CA GLU A 162 -1.71 5.89 -24.92
C GLU A 162 -0.90 6.56 -26.05
N VAL A 163 0.23 5.97 -26.41
CA VAL A 163 1.03 6.36 -27.58
C VAL A 163 0.24 6.20 -28.88
N ASN A 164 -0.49 5.08 -29.00
CA ASN A 164 -1.38 4.84 -30.12
C ASN A 164 -2.48 5.89 -30.21
N GLU A 165 -3.08 6.28 -29.09
CA GLU A 165 -4.12 7.32 -29.04
C GLU A 165 -3.58 8.70 -29.42
N ILE A 166 -2.40 9.07 -28.90
CA ILE A 166 -1.73 10.31 -29.26
C ILE A 166 -1.43 10.34 -30.76
N ILE A 167 -0.79 9.29 -31.30
CA ILE A 167 -0.47 9.23 -32.74
C ILE A 167 -1.74 9.31 -33.59
N THR A 168 -2.80 8.58 -33.22
CA THR A 168 -4.10 8.65 -33.92
C THR A 168 -4.71 10.06 -33.88
N GLN A 169 -4.64 10.77 -32.75
CA GLN A 169 -5.13 12.16 -32.68
C GLN A 169 -4.33 13.12 -33.58
N TYR A 170 -3.01 12.95 -33.65
CA TYR A 170 -2.17 13.74 -34.54
C TYR A 170 -2.47 13.46 -36.02
N VAL A 171 -2.69 12.19 -36.37
CA VAL A 171 -3.13 11.78 -37.72
C VAL A 171 -4.46 12.45 -38.06
N ASN A 172 -5.49 12.30 -37.21
CA ASN A 172 -6.82 12.86 -37.45
C ASN A 172 -6.78 14.38 -37.62
N LYS A 173 -6.04 15.09 -36.75
CA LYS A 173 -5.91 16.55 -36.82
C LYS A 173 -5.19 17.01 -38.09
N PHE A 174 -4.24 16.23 -38.59
CA PHE A 174 -3.54 16.53 -39.84
C PHE A 174 -4.46 16.32 -41.05
N VAL A 175 -5.20 15.21 -41.08
CA VAL A 175 -6.20 14.86 -42.10
C VAL A 175 -7.28 15.95 -42.20
N GLU A 176 -7.83 16.39 -41.06
CA GLU A 176 -8.81 17.49 -41.00
C GLU A 176 -8.23 18.82 -41.53
N SER A 177 -7.00 19.16 -41.17
CA SER A 177 -6.38 20.44 -41.56
C SER A 177 -6.06 20.56 -43.05
N LYS A 178 -5.85 19.43 -43.72
CA LYS A 178 -5.51 19.37 -45.16
C LYS A 178 -6.70 18.94 -46.03
N ASN A 179 -7.84 18.61 -45.43
CA ASN A 179 -9.08 18.22 -46.11
C ASN A 179 -8.89 16.99 -47.03
N VAL A 180 -8.11 16.02 -46.56
CA VAL A 180 -7.78 14.76 -47.26
C VAL A 180 -8.58 13.62 -46.62
N SER A 181 -8.89 12.55 -47.34
CA SER A 181 -9.53 11.34 -46.79
C SER A 181 -8.50 10.46 -46.07
N ASP A 182 -8.91 9.69 -45.04
CA ASP A 182 -8.05 8.79 -44.23
C ASP A 182 -7.19 7.81 -45.07
N SER A 183 -7.55 7.57 -46.34
CA SER A 183 -6.82 6.69 -47.25
C SER A 183 -5.75 7.37 -48.12
N TYR A 184 -5.48 8.68 -47.93
CA TYR A 184 -4.56 9.46 -48.79
C TYR A 184 -3.51 10.26 -48.01
N ILE A 185 -2.97 9.71 -46.91
CA ILE A 185 -1.64 10.10 -46.41
C ILE A 185 -0.56 9.48 -47.35
N VAL A 186 -0.77 9.50 -48.66
CA VAL A 186 -0.15 8.55 -49.61
C VAL A 186 0.66 9.23 -50.73
N ASP A 187 0.62 10.56 -50.89
CA ASP A 187 1.48 11.24 -51.90
C ASP A 187 2.50 12.19 -51.27
N GLU A 188 3.77 12.04 -51.66
CA GLU A 188 4.85 13.01 -51.43
C GLU A 188 4.39 14.38 -51.96
N PRO A 189 4.17 15.37 -51.07
CA PRO A 189 5.15 15.84 -50.09
C PRO A 189 4.65 15.83 -48.62
N TYR A 190 3.46 15.30 -48.34
CA TYR A 190 2.80 15.50 -47.04
C TYR A 190 3.27 14.55 -45.93
N ILE A 191 3.72 13.35 -46.28
CA ILE A 191 4.30 12.37 -45.33
C ILE A 191 5.59 12.91 -44.72
N THR A 192 6.45 13.51 -45.54
CA THR A 192 7.72 14.10 -45.09
C THR A 192 7.48 15.25 -44.10
N GLU A 193 6.53 16.14 -44.38
CA GLU A 193 6.13 17.23 -43.48
C GLU A 193 5.53 16.69 -42.16
N PHE A 194 4.71 15.65 -42.24
CA PHE A 194 4.08 15.02 -41.08
C PHE A 194 5.10 14.32 -40.17
N CYS A 195 5.99 13.51 -40.76
CA CYS A 195 7.08 12.86 -40.06
C CYS A 195 8.05 13.86 -39.44
N GLU A 196 8.32 14.99 -40.10
CA GLU A 196 9.16 16.06 -39.57
C GLU A 196 8.52 16.75 -38.36
N LYS A 197 7.22 17.08 -38.42
CA LYS A 197 6.48 17.66 -37.29
C LYS A 197 6.37 16.70 -36.10
N LEU A 198 6.10 15.43 -36.33
CA LEU A 198 6.06 14.41 -35.28
C LEU A 198 7.44 14.18 -34.65
N SER A 199 8.50 14.14 -35.46
CA SER A 199 9.88 13.97 -34.98
C SER A 199 10.37 15.16 -34.15
N ASN A 200 9.71 16.32 -34.24
CA ASN A 200 10.01 17.49 -33.42
C ASN A 200 9.23 17.51 -32.09
N ASN A 201 8.30 16.56 -31.85
CA ASN A 201 7.60 16.45 -30.58
C ASN A 201 8.50 15.76 -29.52
N PRO A 202 8.77 16.40 -28.36
CA PRO A 202 9.61 15.83 -27.30
C PRO A 202 9.12 14.47 -26.76
N LEU A 203 7.81 14.21 -26.79
CA LEU A 203 7.22 12.96 -26.34
C LEU A 203 7.48 11.83 -27.34
N VAL A 204 7.35 12.12 -28.63
CA VAL A 204 7.61 11.15 -29.72
C VAL A 204 9.09 10.79 -29.79
N ARG A 205 10.01 11.75 -29.59
CA ARG A 205 11.46 11.50 -29.53
C ARG A 205 11.89 10.60 -28.35
N LYS A 206 11.17 10.65 -27.22
CA LYS A 206 11.44 9.77 -26.08
C LYS A 206 11.05 8.33 -26.35
N LEU A 207 10.03 8.11 -27.18
CA LEU A 207 9.51 6.79 -27.56
C LEU A 207 10.24 6.19 -28.76
N PHE A 208 10.54 7.03 -29.76
CA PHE A 208 11.26 6.66 -30.97
C PHE A 208 12.54 7.50 -31.05
N ALA A 209 13.65 6.90 -30.59
CA ALA A 209 14.95 7.56 -30.56
C ALA A 209 15.46 7.89 -31.97
N LYS A 210 15.06 7.13 -32.99
CA LYS A 210 15.38 7.35 -34.39
C LYS A 210 14.12 7.55 -35.23
N ARG A 211 14.23 8.40 -36.25
CA ARG A 211 13.17 8.65 -37.24
C ARG A 211 12.76 7.37 -37.98
N GLU A 212 13.71 6.48 -38.23
CA GLU A 212 13.51 5.18 -38.89
C GLU A 212 12.55 4.27 -38.10
N ASP A 213 12.64 4.28 -36.77
CA ASP A 213 11.79 3.45 -35.90
C ASP A 213 10.34 3.95 -35.89
N LEU A 214 10.14 5.27 -35.96
CA LEU A 214 8.82 5.90 -36.10
C LEU A 214 8.18 5.58 -37.46
N ILE A 215 8.98 5.64 -38.54
CA ILE A 215 8.54 5.31 -39.90
C ILE A 215 8.08 3.85 -39.95
N LYS A 216 8.90 2.92 -39.46
CA LYS A 216 8.58 1.50 -39.42
C LYS A 216 7.33 1.17 -38.58
N PHE A 217 7.11 1.91 -37.50
CA PHE A 217 5.88 1.78 -36.69
C PHE A 217 4.63 2.24 -37.45
N LEU A 218 4.74 3.33 -38.21
CA LEU A 218 3.64 3.82 -39.05
C LEU A 218 3.37 2.87 -40.23
N GLU A 219 4.41 2.28 -40.83
CA GLU A 219 4.32 1.21 -41.84
C GLU A 219 3.52 0.01 -41.33
N ASP A 220 3.90 -0.54 -40.18
CA ASP A 220 3.31 -1.76 -39.62
C ASP A 220 1.85 -1.54 -39.17
N LYS A 221 1.54 -0.36 -38.65
CA LYS A 221 0.21 -0.06 -38.09
C LYS A 221 -0.80 0.40 -39.13
N TYR A 222 -0.37 1.13 -40.16
CA TYR A 222 -1.26 1.72 -41.16
C TYR A 222 -1.07 1.13 -42.57
N GLY A 223 -0.18 0.14 -42.73
CA GLY A 223 0.06 -0.54 -44.01
C GLY A 223 0.62 0.39 -45.08
N LEU A 224 1.41 1.39 -44.68
CA LEU A 224 1.99 2.39 -45.57
C LEU A 224 3.17 1.78 -46.33
N PRO A 225 3.19 1.79 -47.67
CA PRO A 225 4.41 1.59 -48.42
C PRO A 225 5.15 2.93 -48.47
N PHE A 226 6.36 3.00 -47.91
CA PHE A 226 7.33 4.03 -48.29
C PHE A 226 8.07 3.61 -49.56
#